data_AF-A0A935U4I5-F1
#
_entry.id   AF-A0A935U4I5-F1
#
_cell.length_a   1.000
_cell.length_b   1.000
_cell.length_c   1.000
_cell.angle_alpha   90.00
_cell.angle_beta   90.00
_cell.angle_gamma   90.00
#
_symmetry.space_group_name_H-M   'P 1'
#
loop_
_entity.id
_entity.type
_entity.pdbx_description
1 polymer ?
#
loop_
_entity_poly.entity_id
_entity_poly.type
_entity_poly.pdbx_seq_one_letter_code
_entity_poly.pdbx_strand_id
1 'polypeptide(L)'
;MSAFLFRRPAGLALFVLFVLTFPPSAGPSEAQGIDDLSRTGRAGYAACRHKLAQMIDEALYYDRMKADLPGMEAHAAELQAKLDTLNAKHGESSKRLALLETEHRTLTADLPKAETECREAWLPSLSGACSRLDRMSRRLGEEVNPELSRLRAELPPLAQQRQETEDTLSVLQMNLQSRRNYVAREARPAEAEIAEQQERCRALEPAAGREPDSSGSALVIDASAAQGFAGEEITLRARLVSPVPEAQYGFVWSVNGRVFGGNGDRAKVTIPGEGTNTVRVAAWRWEGRQWLKTAEASRCITGGPRVQQRVSISGPAALALRNGAARGSFEARIAPEAPGEMYGFTWGAVGDPQGPVTFTNQSSSQSLTVTTPGRYALLVHAWKLVNGQWVLIGKASHPFTVQ
;
A
#
# COMPACT_ATOMS: atom_id res chain seq x y z
N MET A 1 28.99 -75.43 -61.68
CA MET A 1 28.08 -76.59 -61.59
C MET A 1 27.04 -76.30 -60.53
N SER A 2 25.77 -76.36 -60.94
CA SER A 2 24.53 -76.64 -60.17
C SER A 2 24.17 -75.73 -58.98
N ALA A 3 23.18 -74.83 -59.13
CA ALA A 3 21.72 -75.01 -58.99
C ALA A 3 21.23 -74.64 -57.57
N PHE A 4 20.59 -73.47 -57.38
CA PHE A 4 19.13 -73.25 -57.25
C PHE A 4 18.52 -74.02 -56.06
N LEU A 5 17.93 -73.39 -55.03
CA LEU A 5 16.63 -72.70 -55.03
C LEU A 5 16.40 -71.85 -53.75
N PHE A 6 15.85 -70.63 -53.92
CA PHE A 6 14.67 -70.01 -53.23
C PHE A 6 14.47 -70.22 -51.70
N ARG A 7 14.17 -69.24 -50.82
CA ARG A 7 13.53 -67.90 -50.89
C ARG A 7 14.09 -66.98 -49.78
N ARG A 8 14.28 -65.70 -50.12
CA ARG A 8 14.43 -64.49 -49.26
C ARG A 8 13.04 -63.82 -49.08
N PRO A 9 12.89 -62.61 -48.47
CA PRO A 9 13.64 -61.89 -47.41
C PRO A 9 12.66 -61.42 -46.29
N ALA A 10 13.06 -60.85 -45.15
CA ALA A 10 13.40 -59.42 -44.91
C ALA A 10 13.37 -59.24 -43.38
N GLY A 11 14.15 -58.39 -42.70
CA GLY A 11 15.19 -57.43 -43.06
C GLY A 11 16.17 -57.34 -41.88
N LEU A 12 17.46 -57.07 -42.14
CA LEU A 12 18.09 -55.76 -41.85
C LEU A 12 17.89 -55.34 -40.39
N ALA A 13 18.74 -55.79 -39.46
CA ALA A 13 20.09 -55.29 -39.18
C ALA A 13 20.10 -53.87 -38.57
N LEU A 14 20.64 -53.81 -37.34
CA LEU A 14 21.48 -52.76 -36.73
C LEU A 14 21.02 -51.28 -36.87
N PHE A 15 21.01 -50.44 -35.84
CA PHE A 15 22.16 -50.00 -35.07
C PHE A 15 21.66 -49.03 -33.96
N VAL A 16 22.49 -48.91 -32.95
CA VAL A 16 22.42 -48.15 -31.70
C VAL A 16 22.41 -46.62 -31.92
N LEU A 17 21.56 -45.86 -31.21
CA LEU A 17 21.91 -44.79 -30.22
C LEU A 17 20.72 -43.85 -29.85
N PHE A 18 20.48 -43.72 -28.54
CA PHE A 18 20.11 -42.53 -27.72
C PHE A 18 18.86 -41.65 -27.98
N VAL A 19 18.22 -41.33 -26.84
CA VAL A 19 17.25 -40.26 -26.49
C VAL A 19 15.78 -40.43 -26.92
N LEU A 20 14.90 -40.65 -25.93
CA LEU A 20 13.77 -39.79 -25.53
C LEU A 20 12.67 -40.62 -24.84
N THR A 21 12.64 -40.50 -23.51
CA THR A 21 11.46 -40.72 -22.68
C THR A 21 10.35 -39.76 -23.11
N PHE A 22 9.33 -40.27 -23.81
CA PHE A 22 8.02 -39.63 -23.89
C PHE A 22 7.13 -40.18 -22.76
N PRO A 23 6.59 -39.36 -21.85
CA PRO A 23 5.29 -39.60 -21.26
C PRO A 23 4.19 -38.99 -22.15
N PRO A 24 2.93 -39.44 -21.98
CA PRO A 24 1.92 -39.45 -23.02
C PRO A 24 1.07 -38.17 -23.10
N SER A 25 0.51 -37.99 -24.29
CA SER A 25 -0.70 -37.26 -24.67
C SER A 25 -1.53 -36.63 -23.54
N ALA A 26 -1.76 -35.32 -23.66
CA ALA A 26 -2.87 -34.60 -23.04
C ALA A 26 -4.19 -35.33 -23.31
N GLY A 27 -4.86 -35.74 -22.23
CA GLY A 27 -6.14 -36.44 -22.27
C GLY A 27 -7.35 -35.50 -22.31
N PRO A 28 -8.52 -35.99 -22.74
CA PRO A 28 -9.75 -35.21 -23.01
C PRO A 28 -10.50 -34.70 -21.76
N SER A 29 -9.88 -34.69 -20.58
CA SER A 29 -10.57 -34.41 -19.31
C SER A 29 -10.75 -32.91 -18.99
N GLU A 30 -9.93 -32.03 -19.55
CA GLU A 30 -10.09 -30.57 -19.35
C GLU A 30 -11.28 -29.99 -20.14
N ALA A 31 -11.65 -30.62 -21.26
CA ALA A 31 -12.82 -30.23 -22.04
C ALA A 31 -14.15 -30.72 -21.40
N GLN A 32 -14.13 -31.87 -20.71
CA GLN A 32 -15.33 -32.43 -20.07
C GLN A 32 -15.78 -31.64 -18.82
N GLY A 33 -14.85 -31.01 -18.08
CA GLY A 33 -15.19 -30.25 -16.87
C GLY A 33 -15.93 -28.93 -17.11
N ILE A 34 -15.72 -28.30 -18.27
CA ILE A 34 -16.44 -27.07 -18.67
C ILE A 34 -17.82 -27.42 -19.24
N ASP A 35 -17.93 -28.57 -19.94
CA ASP A 35 -19.19 -29.07 -20.50
C ASP A 35 -20.18 -29.64 -19.45
N ASP A 36 -19.70 -30.18 -18.33
CA ASP A 36 -20.58 -30.67 -17.25
C ASP A 36 -21.14 -29.55 -16.35
N LEU A 37 -20.42 -28.43 -16.23
CA LEU A 37 -20.87 -27.22 -15.53
C LEU A 37 -21.92 -26.44 -16.33
N SER A 38 -21.83 -26.46 -17.66
CA SER A 38 -22.84 -25.91 -18.56
C SER A 38 -24.07 -26.82 -18.69
N ARG A 39 -23.91 -28.16 -18.65
CA ARG A 39 -25.02 -29.15 -18.69
C ARG A 39 -25.92 -29.16 -17.46
N THR A 40 -25.44 -28.75 -16.29
CA THR A 40 -26.20 -28.86 -15.02
C THR A 40 -26.92 -27.57 -14.61
N GLY A 41 -26.80 -26.47 -15.37
CA GLY A 41 -27.33 -25.15 -15.01
C GLY A 41 -26.64 -24.48 -13.80
N ARG A 42 -25.70 -25.18 -13.14
CA ARG A 42 -25.01 -24.73 -11.91
C ARG A 42 -23.98 -23.63 -12.16
N ALA A 43 -23.37 -23.56 -13.34
CA ALA A 43 -22.47 -22.46 -13.70
C ALA A 43 -23.20 -21.10 -13.77
N GLY A 44 -24.43 -21.10 -14.30
CA GLY A 44 -25.28 -19.89 -14.37
C GLY A 44 -25.67 -19.38 -12.98
N TYR A 45 -26.05 -20.29 -12.08
CA TYR A 45 -26.36 -19.94 -10.68
C TYR A 45 -25.13 -19.42 -9.92
N ALA A 46 -23.96 -20.06 -10.08
CA ALA A 46 -22.72 -19.63 -9.42
C ALA A 46 -22.26 -18.23 -9.91
N ALA A 47 -22.29 -17.99 -11.23
CA ALA A 47 -22.01 -16.67 -11.80
C ALA A 47 -23.02 -15.61 -11.31
N CYS A 48 -24.31 -15.97 -11.20
CA CYS A 48 -25.34 -15.09 -10.66
C CYS A 48 -25.06 -14.71 -9.21
N ARG A 49 -24.75 -15.68 -8.35
CA ARG A 49 -24.43 -15.47 -6.92
C ARG A 49 -23.17 -14.63 -6.73
N HIS A 50 -22.15 -14.82 -7.55
CA HIS A 50 -20.94 -14.00 -7.54
C HIS A 50 -21.26 -12.53 -7.88
N LYS A 51 -22.05 -12.29 -8.94
CA LYS A 51 -22.51 -10.96 -9.31
C LYS A 51 -23.34 -10.30 -8.21
N LEU A 52 -24.25 -11.04 -7.57
CA LEU A 52 -25.04 -10.54 -6.45
C LEU A 52 -24.16 -10.14 -5.25
N ALA A 53 -23.16 -10.96 -4.91
CA ALA A 53 -22.22 -10.64 -3.84
C ALA A 53 -21.43 -9.36 -4.16
N GLN A 54 -20.96 -9.21 -5.40
CA GLN A 54 -20.28 -7.99 -5.85
C GLN A 54 -21.17 -6.75 -5.72
N MET A 55 -22.44 -6.83 -6.11
CA MET A 55 -23.39 -5.72 -5.98
C MET A 55 -23.65 -5.33 -4.51
N ILE A 56 -23.75 -6.31 -3.61
CA ILE A 56 -23.92 -6.07 -2.18
C ILE A 56 -22.66 -5.42 -1.58
N ASP A 57 -21.48 -5.96 -1.91
CA ASP A 57 -20.21 -5.42 -1.43
C ASP A 57 -19.98 -3.98 -1.91
N GLU A 58 -20.33 -3.68 -3.16
CA GLU A 58 -20.27 -2.34 -3.75
C GLU A 58 -21.24 -1.37 -3.07
N ALA A 59 -22.48 -1.80 -2.78
CA ALA A 59 -23.45 -1.00 -2.06
C ALA A 59 -23.00 -0.69 -0.62
N LEU A 60 -22.50 -1.69 0.11
CA LEU A 60 -21.96 -1.52 1.47
C LEU A 60 -20.72 -0.65 1.49
N TYR A 61 -19.88 -0.74 0.46
CA TYR A 61 -18.72 0.14 0.32
C TYR A 61 -19.14 1.59 0.07
N TYR A 62 -20.10 1.83 -0.82
CA TYR A 62 -20.66 3.15 -1.05
C TYR A 62 -21.26 3.76 0.23
N ASP A 63 -22.06 2.99 0.96
CA ASP A 63 -22.72 3.46 2.19
C ASP A 63 -21.68 3.85 3.26
N ARG A 64 -20.59 3.09 3.42
CA ARG A 64 -19.45 3.47 4.28
C ARG A 64 -18.77 4.75 3.82
N MET A 65 -18.46 4.85 2.53
CA MET A 65 -17.79 6.04 1.97
C MET A 65 -18.63 7.31 2.17
N LYS A 66 -19.96 7.20 2.03
CA LYS A 66 -20.92 8.28 2.28
C LYS A 66 -21.04 8.62 3.77
N ALA A 67 -21.05 7.62 4.65
CA ALA A 67 -21.15 7.83 6.10
C ALA A 67 -19.92 8.52 6.70
N ASP A 68 -18.73 8.27 6.17
CA ASP A 68 -17.48 8.90 6.63
C ASP A 68 -17.36 10.38 6.23
N LEU A 69 -18.04 10.82 5.16
CA LEU A 69 -17.89 12.16 4.58
C LEU A 69 -18.10 13.30 5.59
N PRO A 70 -19.22 13.35 6.37
CA PRO A 70 -19.44 14.44 7.32
C PRO A 70 -18.34 14.55 8.38
N GLY A 71 -17.83 13.41 8.87
CA GLY A 71 -16.75 13.39 9.86
C GLY A 71 -15.44 13.93 9.30
N MET A 72 -15.11 13.56 8.06
CA MET A 72 -13.93 14.09 7.37
C MET A 72 -14.07 15.59 7.05
N GLU A 73 -15.26 16.06 6.69
CA GLU A 73 -15.55 17.47 6.42
C GLU A 73 -15.42 18.32 7.68
N ALA A 74 -15.94 17.84 8.82
CA ALA A 74 -15.76 18.47 10.12
C ALA A 74 -14.27 18.58 10.49
N HIS A 75 -13.52 17.49 10.33
CA HIS A 75 -12.09 17.49 10.63
C HIS A 75 -11.29 18.46 9.73
N ALA A 76 -11.66 18.58 8.44
CA ALA A 76 -11.05 19.54 7.54
C ALA A 76 -11.36 20.99 7.95
N ALA A 77 -12.58 21.28 8.40
CA ALA A 77 -12.95 22.59 8.91
C ALA A 77 -12.16 22.96 10.18
N GLU A 78 -11.98 21.99 11.10
CA GLU A 78 -11.17 22.18 12.31
C GLU A 78 -9.70 22.49 11.98
N LEU A 79 -9.10 21.73 11.07
CA LEU A 79 -7.72 21.95 10.63
C LEU A 79 -7.56 23.29 9.91
N GLN A 80 -8.53 23.69 9.08
CA GLN A 80 -8.54 25.01 8.44
C GLN A 80 -8.58 26.13 9.47
N ALA A 81 -9.48 26.07 10.45
CA ALA A 81 -9.57 27.09 11.50
C ALA A 81 -8.28 27.18 12.35
N LYS A 82 -7.65 26.02 12.62
CA LYS A 82 -6.35 25.97 13.28
C LYS A 82 -5.26 26.62 12.43
N LEU A 83 -5.22 26.33 11.13
CA LEU A 83 -4.26 26.92 10.19
C LEU A 83 -4.42 28.44 10.10
N ASP A 84 -5.65 28.94 10.04
CA ASP A 84 -5.94 30.38 10.00
C ASP A 84 -5.44 31.09 11.27
N THR A 85 -5.62 30.46 12.42
CA THR A 85 -5.11 30.95 13.71
C THR A 85 -3.58 30.98 13.73
N LEU A 86 -2.92 29.92 13.22
CA LEU A 86 -1.45 29.85 13.13
C LEU A 86 -0.89 30.88 12.15
N ASN A 87 -1.56 31.08 11.02
CA ASN A 87 -1.21 32.09 10.02
C ASN A 87 -1.25 33.51 10.60
N ALA A 88 -2.31 33.83 11.34
CA ALA A 88 -2.43 35.12 12.02
C ALA A 88 -1.29 35.36 13.02
N LYS A 89 -1.04 34.39 13.91
CA LYS A 89 0.04 34.46 14.91
C LYS A 89 1.41 34.59 14.26
N HIS A 90 1.70 33.76 13.25
CA HIS A 90 2.98 33.81 12.55
C HIS A 90 3.17 35.16 11.84
N GLY A 91 2.13 35.67 11.19
CA GLY A 91 2.16 36.97 10.53
C GLY A 91 2.41 38.13 11.50
N GLU A 92 1.77 38.13 12.66
CA GLU A 92 1.97 39.14 13.71
C GLU A 92 3.40 39.09 14.28
N SER A 93 3.86 37.91 14.70
CA SER A 93 5.19 37.72 15.27
C SER A 93 6.30 38.04 14.26
N SER A 94 6.11 37.69 12.98
CA SER A 94 7.07 38.01 11.91
C SER A 94 7.16 39.51 11.63
N LYS A 95 6.02 40.22 11.60
CA LYS A 95 6.00 41.69 11.47
C LYS A 95 6.68 42.37 12.66
N ARG A 96 6.41 41.91 13.88
CA ARG A 96 7.04 42.42 15.11
C ARG A 96 8.55 42.20 15.10
N LEU A 97 9.00 41.02 14.66
CA LEU A 97 10.42 40.74 14.50
C LEU A 97 11.07 41.73 13.52
N ALA A 98 10.50 41.93 12.33
CA ALA A 98 11.06 42.83 11.33
C ALA A 98 11.16 44.29 11.81
N LEU A 99 10.15 44.76 12.57
CA LEU A 99 10.17 46.08 13.20
C LEU A 99 11.30 46.20 14.24
N LEU A 100 11.41 45.23 15.14
CA LEU A 100 12.45 45.21 16.17
C LEU A 100 13.87 45.07 15.58
N GLU A 101 14.02 44.32 14.48
CA GLU A 101 15.31 44.21 13.79
C GLU A 101 15.73 45.51 13.11
N THR A 102 14.75 46.32 12.70
CA THR A 102 14.99 47.66 12.17
C THR A 102 15.36 48.62 13.30
N GLU A 103 14.61 48.59 14.40
CA GLU A 103 14.90 49.40 15.60
C GLU A 103 16.30 49.08 16.17
N HIS A 104 16.63 47.80 16.33
CA HIS A 104 17.96 47.34 16.75
C HIS A 104 19.06 47.90 15.84
N ARG A 105 18.88 47.83 14.51
CA ARG A 105 19.86 48.37 13.55
C ARG A 105 20.04 49.87 13.72
N THR A 106 18.95 50.63 13.88
CA THR A 106 19.03 52.09 14.09
C THR A 106 19.72 52.45 15.40
N LEU A 107 19.32 51.82 16.52
CA LEU A 107 19.92 52.07 17.83
C LEU A 107 21.40 51.69 17.85
N THR A 108 21.77 50.56 17.25
CA THR A 108 23.17 50.11 17.16
C THR A 108 24.02 51.05 16.31
N ALA A 109 23.46 51.62 15.24
CA ALA A 109 24.17 52.58 14.38
C ALA A 109 24.36 53.94 15.06
N ASP A 110 23.39 54.40 15.85
CA ASP A 110 23.42 55.71 16.50
C ASP A 110 24.17 55.70 17.85
N LEU A 111 24.31 54.53 18.50
CA LEU A 111 24.96 54.38 19.81
C LEU A 111 26.39 54.98 19.84
N PRO A 112 27.29 54.68 18.89
CA PRO A 112 28.66 55.20 18.93
C PRO A 112 28.73 56.73 18.82
N LYS A 113 27.79 57.33 18.08
CA LYS A 113 27.67 58.79 17.99
C LYS A 113 27.22 59.38 19.32
N ALA A 114 26.23 58.77 19.98
CA ALA A 114 25.80 59.18 21.31
C ALA A 114 26.88 59.01 22.38
N GLU A 115 27.72 57.96 22.29
CA GLU A 115 28.88 57.76 23.15
C GLU A 115 29.92 58.87 22.98
N THR A 116 30.22 59.24 21.73
CA THR A 116 31.18 60.31 21.42
C THR A 116 30.68 61.66 21.95
N GLU A 117 29.41 62.01 21.67
CA GLU A 117 28.81 63.26 22.15
C GLU A 117 28.71 63.33 23.69
N CYS A 118 28.49 62.20 24.38
CA CYS A 118 28.53 62.17 25.85
C CYS A 118 29.95 62.34 26.39
N ARG A 119 30.96 61.72 25.75
CA ARG A 119 32.37 61.83 26.16
C ARG A 119 32.92 63.26 26.02
N GLU A 120 32.46 63.98 25.01
CA GLU A 120 32.85 65.38 24.73
C GLU A 120 32.07 66.40 25.58
N ALA A 121 31.06 65.97 26.35
CA ALA A 121 30.26 66.86 27.17
C ALA A 121 31.03 67.35 28.41
N TRP A 122 31.02 68.67 28.63
CA TRP A 122 31.77 69.34 29.70
C TRP A 122 31.31 68.96 31.12
N LEU A 123 30.04 68.57 31.29
CA LEU A 123 29.44 68.08 32.54
C LEU A 123 28.51 66.88 32.25
N PRO A 124 28.96 65.64 32.49
CA PRO A 124 28.20 64.43 32.17
C PRO A 124 26.83 64.34 32.86
N SER A 125 26.72 64.84 34.10
CA SER A 125 25.50 64.81 34.91
C SER A 125 24.40 65.79 34.47
N LEU A 126 24.74 66.78 33.63
CA LEU A 126 23.80 67.78 33.09
C LEU A 126 23.70 67.70 31.55
N SER A 127 24.39 66.73 30.94
CA SER A 127 24.43 66.56 29.50
C SER A 127 23.22 65.77 29.00
N GLY A 128 22.42 66.41 28.14
CA GLY A 128 21.36 65.73 27.38
C GLY A 128 21.90 64.58 26.51
N ALA A 129 23.17 64.63 26.10
CA ALA A 129 23.82 63.57 25.32
C ALA A 129 24.05 62.29 26.14
N CYS A 130 24.50 62.41 27.40
CA CYS A 130 24.67 61.25 28.28
C CYS A 130 23.32 60.64 28.71
N SER A 131 22.29 61.46 28.91
CA SER A 131 20.93 60.98 29.15
C SER A 131 20.31 60.28 27.93
N ARG A 132 20.69 60.69 26.71
CA ARG A 132 20.27 60.01 25.47
C ARG A 132 21.00 58.67 25.31
N LEU A 133 22.30 58.63 25.59
CA LEU A 133 23.10 57.40 25.60
C LEU A 133 22.52 56.35 26.56
N ASP A 134 22.24 56.72 27.81
CA ASP A 134 21.67 55.80 28.79
C ASP A 134 20.31 55.24 28.35
N ARG A 135 19.42 56.10 27.83
CA ARG A 135 18.13 55.66 27.27
C ARG A 135 18.28 54.69 26.10
N MET A 136 19.19 54.96 25.18
CA MET A 136 19.43 54.08 24.03
C MET A 136 20.01 52.73 24.48
N SER A 137 20.99 52.75 25.38
CA SER A 137 21.61 51.54 25.93
C SER A 137 20.59 50.68 26.67
N ARG A 138 19.75 51.30 27.49
CA ARG A 138 18.66 50.62 28.21
C ARG A 138 17.63 50.03 27.26
N ARG A 139 17.13 50.81 26.29
CA ARG A 139 16.17 50.34 25.28
C ARG A 139 16.73 49.15 24.49
N LEU A 140 18.00 49.21 24.10
CA LEU A 140 18.65 48.13 23.36
C LEU A 140 18.83 46.88 24.24
N GLY A 141 19.36 47.04 25.45
CA GLY A 141 19.72 45.95 26.36
C GLY A 141 18.55 45.29 27.07
N GLU A 142 17.58 46.06 27.55
CA GLU A 142 16.49 45.57 28.41
C GLU A 142 15.21 45.24 27.63
N GLU A 143 14.98 45.84 26.46
CA GLU A 143 13.72 45.70 25.74
C GLU A 143 13.90 45.05 24.37
N VAL A 144 14.74 45.63 23.49
CA VAL A 144 14.86 45.18 22.10
C VAL A 144 15.57 43.83 22.00
N ASN A 145 16.72 43.66 22.66
CA ASN A 145 17.50 42.41 22.59
C ASN A 145 16.77 41.19 23.18
N PRO A 146 16.11 41.28 24.35
CA PRO A 146 15.34 40.16 24.89
C PRO A 146 14.16 39.77 24.00
N GLU A 147 13.40 40.75 23.49
CA GLU A 147 12.25 40.49 22.62
C GLU A 147 12.66 39.91 21.26
N LEU A 148 13.76 40.40 20.66
CA LEU A 148 14.34 39.79 19.45
C LEU A 148 14.71 38.33 19.69
N SER A 149 15.36 38.04 20.82
CA SER A 149 15.77 36.67 21.18
C SER A 149 14.54 35.77 21.37
N ARG A 150 13.50 36.27 22.04
CA ARG A 150 12.23 35.57 22.23
C ARG A 150 11.55 35.24 20.90
N LEU A 151 11.37 36.23 20.02
CA LEU A 151 10.70 36.04 18.74
C LEU A 151 11.48 35.14 17.78
N ARG A 152 12.82 35.22 17.78
CA ARG A 152 13.66 34.31 16.99
C ARG A 152 13.58 32.87 17.46
N ALA A 153 13.34 32.64 18.75
CA ALA A 153 13.10 31.30 19.30
C ALA A 153 11.66 30.80 19.05
N GLU A 154 10.68 31.71 19.05
CA GLU A 154 9.25 31.37 18.93
C GLU A 154 8.79 31.12 17.48
N LEU A 155 9.35 31.85 16.50
CA LEU A 155 8.92 31.76 15.10
C LEU A 155 9.19 30.40 14.43
N PRO A 156 10.36 29.75 14.59
CA PRO A 156 10.62 28.45 13.96
C PRO A 156 9.62 27.34 14.35
N PRO A 157 9.33 27.08 15.64
CA PRO A 157 8.34 26.05 15.99
C PRO A 157 6.93 26.42 15.55
N LEU A 158 6.58 27.71 15.52
CA LEU A 158 5.28 28.17 15.01
C LEU A 158 5.15 27.95 13.48
N ALA A 159 6.23 28.19 12.73
CA ALA A 159 6.29 27.91 11.30
C ALA A 159 6.20 26.40 11.01
N GLN A 160 6.85 25.58 11.83
CA GLN A 160 6.74 24.12 11.75
C GLN A 160 5.31 23.64 12.00
N GLN A 161 4.65 24.10 13.07
CA GLN A 161 3.27 23.73 13.37
C GLN A 161 2.29 24.16 12.28
N ARG A 162 2.53 25.32 11.66
CA ARG A 162 1.75 25.77 10.49
C ARG A 162 1.90 24.78 9.34
N GLN A 163 3.14 24.44 8.98
CA GLN A 163 3.43 23.51 7.89
C GLN A 163 2.81 22.13 8.11
N GLU A 164 2.96 21.56 9.31
CA GLU A 164 2.38 20.26 9.65
C GLU A 164 0.84 20.27 9.54
N THR A 165 0.21 21.37 9.95
CA THR A 165 -1.25 21.54 9.85
C THR A 165 -1.69 21.68 8.38
N GLU A 166 -0.95 22.43 7.57
CA GLU A 166 -1.18 22.62 6.14
C GLU A 166 -1.03 21.30 5.36
N ASP A 167 0.04 20.54 5.62
CA ASP A 167 0.30 19.24 5.01
C ASP A 167 -0.81 18.23 5.33
N THR A 168 -1.23 18.18 6.61
CA THR A 168 -2.32 17.31 7.07
C THR A 168 -3.65 17.67 6.39
N LEU A 169 -3.96 18.97 6.33
CA LEU A 169 -5.18 19.47 5.69
C LEU A 169 -5.20 19.14 4.19
N SER A 170 -4.08 19.30 3.49
CA SER A 170 -3.95 18.98 2.06
C SER A 170 -4.27 17.51 1.76
N VAL A 171 -3.69 16.58 2.54
CA VAL A 171 -3.97 15.14 2.41
C VAL A 171 -5.44 14.84 2.67
N LEU A 172 -6.03 15.45 3.70
CA LEU A 172 -7.44 15.27 4.04
C LEU A 172 -8.37 15.80 2.94
N GLN A 173 -8.10 16.98 2.40
CA GLN A 173 -8.87 17.59 1.31
C GLN A 173 -8.82 16.74 0.03
N MET A 174 -7.66 16.16 -0.29
CA MET A 174 -7.53 15.23 -1.42
C MET A 174 -8.40 13.97 -1.22
N ASN A 175 -8.36 13.38 -0.01
CA ASN A 175 -9.18 12.21 0.31
C ASN A 175 -10.67 12.54 0.31
N LEU A 176 -11.06 13.71 0.82
CA LEU A 176 -12.42 14.25 0.75
C LEU A 176 -12.90 14.39 -0.70
N GLN A 177 -12.08 14.97 -1.57
CA GLN A 177 -12.43 15.14 -2.98
C GLN A 177 -12.59 13.80 -3.70
N SER A 178 -11.70 12.84 -3.43
CA SER A 178 -11.80 11.48 -3.98
C SER A 178 -13.11 10.80 -3.54
N ARG A 179 -13.46 10.90 -2.25
CA ARG A 179 -14.70 10.35 -1.70
C ARG A 179 -15.94 11.04 -2.25
N ARG A 180 -15.94 12.38 -2.35
CA ARG A 180 -17.01 13.16 -2.98
C ARG A 180 -17.22 12.73 -4.43
N ASN A 181 -16.14 12.59 -5.19
CA ASN A 181 -16.20 12.12 -6.58
C ASN A 181 -16.77 10.69 -6.67
N TYR A 182 -16.40 9.80 -5.75
CA TYR A 182 -16.94 8.44 -5.70
C TYR A 182 -18.44 8.43 -5.39
N VAL A 183 -18.87 9.19 -4.39
CA VAL A 183 -20.29 9.29 -3.98
C VAL A 183 -21.14 9.98 -5.05
N ALA A 184 -20.62 11.01 -5.70
CA ALA A 184 -21.30 11.78 -6.76
C ALA A 184 -21.46 11.01 -8.07
N ARG A 185 -20.69 9.94 -8.29
CA ARG A 185 -20.88 9.05 -9.46
C ARG A 185 -22.14 8.19 -9.34
N GLU A 186 -22.82 8.20 -8.18
CA GLU A 186 -24.03 7.42 -7.91
C GLU A 186 -23.90 5.94 -8.33
N ALA A 187 -22.68 5.40 -8.22
CA ALA A 187 -22.36 4.03 -8.64
C ALA A 187 -22.89 2.96 -7.68
N ARG A 188 -23.76 3.34 -6.73
CA ARG A 188 -24.37 2.40 -5.78
C ARG A 188 -25.46 1.61 -6.52
N PRO A 189 -25.39 0.28 -6.57
CA PRO A 189 -26.50 -0.53 -7.05
C PRO A 189 -27.78 -0.21 -6.27
N ALA A 190 -28.90 -0.03 -6.96
CA ALA A 190 -30.17 0.26 -6.31
C ALA A 190 -30.66 -0.96 -5.53
N GLU A 191 -31.36 -0.76 -4.41
CA GLU A 191 -31.90 -1.87 -3.63
C GLU A 191 -32.85 -2.75 -4.46
N ALA A 192 -33.60 -2.12 -5.37
CA ALA A 192 -34.46 -2.82 -6.33
C ALA A 192 -33.65 -3.69 -7.29
N GLU A 193 -32.48 -3.24 -7.77
CA GLU A 193 -31.61 -4.01 -8.67
C GLU A 193 -30.94 -5.18 -7.94
N ILE A 194 -30.51 -4.98 -6.69
CA ILE A 194 -29.97 -6.05 -5.84
C ILE A 194 -31.07 -7.09 -5.57
N ALA A 195 -32.28 -6.65 -5.23
CA ALA A 195 -33.42 -7.53 -5.00
C ALA A 195 -33.82 -8.29 -6.26
N GLU A 196 -33.86 -7.61 -7.42
CA GLU A 196 -34.13 -8.24 -8.70
C GLU A 196 -33.05 -9.27 -9.06
N GLN A 197 -31.77 -8.93 -8.88
CA GLN A 197 -30.67 -9.86 -9.11
C GLN A 197 -30.74 -11.05 -8.13
N GLN A 198 -31.15 -10.83 -6.89
CA GLN A 198 -31.37 -11.88 -5.89
C GLN A 198 -32.50 -12.81 -6.30
N GLU A 199 -33.64 -12.29 -6.77
CA GLU A 199 -34.74 -13.08 -7.30
C GLU A 199 -34.34 -13.84 -8.58
N ARG A 200 -33.57 -13.21 -9.48
CA ARG A 200 -32.99 -13.90 -10.65
C ARG A 200 -32.09 -15.06 -10.23
N CYS A 201 -31.27 -14.88 -9.19
CA CYS A 201 -30.45 -15.97 -8.68
C CYS A 201 -31.28 -17.06 -8.00
N ARG A 202 -32.37 -16.70 -7.28
CA ARG A 202 -33.33 -17.67 -6.71
C ARG A 202 -34.08 -18.45 -7.79
N ALA A 203 -34.46 -17.82 -8.90
CA ALA A 203 -35.13 -18.51 -10.01
C ALA A 203 -34.19 -19.46 -10.77
N LEU A 204 -32.89 -19.14 -10.79
CA LEU A 204 -31.83 -20.02 -11.31
C LEU A 204 -31.36 -21.05 -10.29
N GLU A 205 -31.88 -21.02 -9.06
CA GLU A 205 -31.61 -22.02 -8.06
C GLU A 205 -32.10 -23.36 -8.63
N PRO A 206 -31.20 -24.32 -8.87
CA PRO A 206 -31.63 -25.61 -9.37
C PRO A 206 -32.66 -26.15 -8.37
N ALA A 207 -33.77 -26.71 -8.86
CA ALA A 207 -34.74 -27.45 -8.06
C ALA A 207 -34.08 -28.73 -7.48
N ALA A 208 -33.11 -28.54 -6.61
CA ALA A 208 -32.63 -29.52 -5.67
C ALA A 208 -33.66 -29.51 -4.55
N GLY A 209 -34.37 -30.63 -4.40
CA GLY A 209 -35.49 -30.76 -3.49
C GLY A 209 -35.19 -30.20 -2.10
N ARG A 210 -36.17 -29.47 -1.57
CA ARG A 210 -36.60 -29.45 -0.17
C ARG A 210 -35.61 -30.20 0.72
N GLU A 211 -34.63 -29.50 1.29
CA GLU A 211 -33.72 -30.06 2.28
C GLU A 211 -34.57 -30.64 3.43
N PRO A 212 -34.54 -31.96 3.70
CA PRO A 212 -34.78 -32.41 5.05
C PRO A 212 -33.51 -32.07 5.85
N ASP A 213 -33.70 -31.48 7.02
CA ASP A 213 -32.70 -31.41 8.08
C ASP A 213 -31.91 -32.72 8.12
N SER A 214 -30.70 -32.72 7.56
CA SER A 214 -29.80 -33.85 7.62
C SER A 214 -28.52 -33.37 8.27
N SER A 215 -28.56 -33.37 9.61
CA SER A 215 -27.47 -33.78 10.49
C SER A 215 -26.08 -33.53 9.87
N GLY A 216 -25.66 -32.27 9.86
CA GLY A 216 -24.46 -31.81 9.18
C GLY A 216 -23.22 -32.55 9.68
N SER A 217 -22.60 -33.34 8.79
CA SER A 217 -21.22 -33.75 8.97
C SER A 217 -20.34 -32.51 8.82
N ALA A 218 -19.86 -31.92 9.93
CA ALA A 218 -18.94 -30.78 9.84
C ALA A 218 -17.67 -31.20 9.06
N LEU A 219 -17.20 -30.36 8.13
CA LEU A 219 -16.03 -30.59 7.30
C LEU A 219 -14.90 -29.63 7.72
N VAL A 220 -13.68 -30.15 7.82
CA VAL A 220 -12.49 -29.38 8.23
C VAL A 220 -11.39 -29.53 7.20
N ILE A 221 -10.64 -28.45 6.97
CA ILE A 221 -9.42 -28.45 6.15
C ILE A 221 -8.19 -28.39 7.05
N ASP A 222 -7.40 -29.45 7.00
CA ASP A 222 -6.04 -29.49 7.54
C ASP A 222 -5.05 -29.12 6.44
N ALA A 223 -4.16 -28.18 6.71
CA ALA A 223 -3.08 -27.80 5.80
C ALA A 223 -1.74 -28.15 6.44
N SER A 224 -0.83 -28.72 5.64
CA SER A 224 0.56 -28.98 6.06
C SER A 224 1.28 -27.71 6.54
N ALA A 225 0.91 -26.55 6.00
CA ALA A 225 1.33 -25.24 6.50
C ALA A 225 0.19 -24.23 6.32
N ALA A 226 0.04 -23.32 7.30
CA ALA A 226 -0.91 -22.20 7.21
C ALA A 226 -0.31 -20.97 6.50
N GLN A 227 1.01 -20.96 6.33
CA GLN A 227 1.79 -19.92 5.67
C GLN A 227 2.91 -20.58 4.87
N GLY A 228 3.25 -20.02 3.72
CA GLY A 228 4.35 -20.49 2.86
C GLY A 228 4.67 -19.46 1.78
N PHE A 229 5.67 -19.69 0.96
CA PHE A 229 6.01 -18.78 -0.13
C PHE A 229 5.06 -18.96 -1.33
N ALA A 230 4.77 -17.88 -2.06
CA ALA A 230 4.11 -17.98 -3.35
C ALA A 230 4.90 -18.93 -4.27
N GLY A 231 4.25 -19.89 -4.90
CA GLY A 231 4.93 -20.92 -5.68
C GLY A 231 5.39 -22.15 -4.87
N GLU A 232 5.23 -22.17 -3.54
CA GLU A 232 5.49 -23.33 -2.70
C GLU A 232 4.32 -24.32 -2.74
N GLU A 233 4.62 -25.62 -2.83
CA GLU A 233 3.60 -26.67 -2.79
C GLU A 233 3.24 -27.00 -1.34
N ILE A 234 1.96 -26.93 -1.02
CA ILE A 234 1.41 -27.37 0.25
C ILE A 234 0.44 -28.54 0.03
N THR A 235 0.41 -29.44 1.00
CA THR A 235 -0.57 -30.52 1.06
C THR A 235 -1.76 -30.10 1.92
N LEU A 236 -2.96 -30.36 1.41
CA LEU A 236 -4.24 -30.13 2.04
C LEU A 236 -4.95 -31.46 2.27
N ARG A 237 -5.68 -31.57 3.38
CA ARG A 237 -6.50 -32.72 3.72
C ARG A 237 -7.87 -32.30 4.22
N ALA A 238 -8.91 -32.90 3.66
CA ALA A 238 -10.28 -32.73 4.08
C ALA A 238 -10.64 -33.82 5.10
N ARG A 239 -11.30 -33.44 6.19
CA ARG A 239 -11.76 -34.37 7.23
C ARG A 239 -13.22 -34.11 7.56
N LEU A 240 -14.05 -35.14 7.37
CA LEU A 240 -15.41 -35.16 7.87
C LEU A 240 -15.39 -35.51 9.37
N VAL A 241 -16.07 -34.71 10.18
CA VAL A 241 -16.13 -34.85 11.65
C VAL A 241 -17.05 -36.01 12.05
N SER A 242 -18.06 -36.32 11.24
CA SER A 242 -18.96 -37.47 11.44
C SER A 242 -19.38 -38.07 10.10
N PRO A 243 -18.50 -38.83 9.43
CA PRO A 243 -18.83 -39.47 8.16
C PRO A 243 -19.84 -40.61 8.40
N VAL A 244 -20.74 -40.82 7.45
CA VAL A 244 -21.61 -41.99 7.43
C VAL A 244 -20.74 -43.22 7.14
N PRO A 245 -20.78 -44.25 7.99
CA PRO A 245 -20.02 -45.49 7.76
C PRO A 245 -20.34 -46.08 6.38
N GLU A 246 -19.31 -46.57 5.69
CA GLU A 246 -19.42 -47.25 4.38
C GLU A 246 -19.94 -46.39 3.21
N ALA A 247 -20.25 -45.11 3.44
CA ALA A 247 -20.62 -44.20 2.37
C ALA A 247 -19.41 -43.80 1.52
N GLN A 248 -19.61 -43.75 0.21
CA GLN A 248 -18.58 -43.28 -0.72
C GLN A 248 -18.60 -41.75 -0.79
N TYR A 249 -17.44 -41.14 -0.62
CA TYR A 249 -17.25 -39.69 -0.65
C TYR A 249 -16.33 -39.25 -1.79
N GLY A 250 -16.62 -38.08 -2.36
CA GLY A 250 -15.79 -37.35 -3.30
C GLY A 250 -15.60 -35.91 -2.83
N PHE A 251 -14.44 -35.31 -3.13
CA PHE A 251 -14.09 -33.97 -2.65
C PHE A 251 -13.75 -33.06 -3.82
N VAL A 252 -14.26 -31.84 -3.83
CA VAL A 252 -13.92 -30.83 -4.84
C VAL A 252 -13.18 -29.70 -4.16
N TRP A 253 -11.93 -29.48 -4.55
CA TRP A 253 -11.05 -28.47 -4.00
C TRP A 253 -11.04 -27.22 -4.87
N SER A 254 -10.96 -26.03 -4.25
CA SER A 254 -10.76 -24.77 -4.96
C SER A 254 -9.89 -23.80 -4.19
N VAL A 255 -9.12 -22.97 -4.90
CA VAL A 255 -8.29 -21.90 -4.33
C VAL A 255 -8.62 -20.61 -5.06
N ASN A 256 -8.96 -19.56 -4.29
CA ASN A 256 -9.42 -18.27 -4.81
C ASN A 256 -10.52 -18.42 -5.88
N GLY A 257 -11.42 -19.40 -5.69
CA GLY A 257 -12.52 -19.69 -6.62
C GLY A 257 -12.17 -20.56 -7.83
N ARG A 258 -10.90 -20.96 -8.03
CA ARG A 258 -10.49 -21.87 -9.10
C ARG A 258 -10.38 -23.30 -8.59
N VAL A 259 -11.07 -24.23 -9.22
CA VAL A 259 -11.04 -25.66 -8.88
C VAL A 259 -9.66 -26.26 -9.22
N PHE A 260 -9.15 -27.14 -8.37
CA PHE A 260 -7.89 -27.83 -8.59
C PHE A 260 -7.91 -29.24 -7.97
N GLY A 261 -6.91 -30.07 -8.30
CA GLY A 261 -6.74 -31.39 -7.69
C GLY A 261 -7.72 -32.45 -8.20
N GLY A 262 -7.66 -33.64 -7.58
CA GLY A 262 -8.57 -34.75 -7.87
C GLY A 262 -9.68 -34.90 -6.82
N ASN A 263 -10.57 -35.88 -7.02
CA ASN A 263 -11.75 -36.09 -6.16
C ASN A 263 -11.47 -36.70 -4.77
N GLY A 264 -10.20 -36.72 -4.34
CA GLY A 264 -9.74 -37.33 -3.10
C GLY A 264 -9.77 -36.40 -1.89
N ASP A 265 -9.72 -36.98 -0.70
CA ASP A 265 -9.65 -36.25 0.57
C ASP A 265 -8.31 -35.50 0.76
N ARG A 266 -7.36 -35.68 -0.15
CA ARG A 266 -6.07 -35.00 -0.16
C ARG A 266 -5.82 -34.33 -1.50
N ALA A 267 -5.29 -33.12 -1.44
CA ALA A 267 -4.86 -32.37 -2.62
C ALA A 267 -3.53 -31.68 -2.37
N LYS A 268 -2.72 -31.57 -3.40
CA LYS A 268 -1.53 -30.73 -3.43
C LYS A 268 -1.87 -29.46 -4.19
N VAL A 269 -1.46 -28.33 -3.66
CA VAL A 269 -1.66 -27.04 -4.30
C VAL A 269 -0.44 -26.18 -4.14
N THR A 270 -0.09 -25.48 -5.20
CA THR A 270 0.91 -24.41 -5.16
C THR A 270 0.24 -23.14 -4.66
N ILE A 271 0.83 -22.46 -3.67
CA ILE A 271 0.31 -21.17 -3.21
C ILE A 271 0.31 -20.19 -4.39
N PRO A 272 -0.85 -19.71 -4.86
CA PRO A 272 -0.96 -19.10 -6.18
C PRO A 272 -0.40 -17.67 -6.25
N GLY A 273 -0.27 -17.00 -5.11
CA GLY A 273 0.28 -15.65 -5.04
C GLY A 273 0.52 -15.18 -3.62
N GLU A 274 1.19 -14.04 -3.52
CA GLU A 274 1.43 -13.35 -2.25
C GLU A 274 0.11 -12.86 -1.63
N GLY A 275 0.08 -12.74 -0.30
CA GLY A 275 -1.11 -12.31 0.46
C GLY A 275 -2.03 -13.46 0.87
N THR A 276 -3.28 -13.13 1.21
CA THR A 276 -4.24 -14.13 1.71
C THR A 276 -4.91 -14.86 0.56
N ASN A 277 -4.76 -16.19 0.55
CA ASN A 277 -5.40 -17.09 -0.40
C ASN A 277 -6.48 -17.91 0.31
N THR A 278 -7.67 -18.00 -0.29
CA THR A 278 -8.79 -18.76 0.28
C THR A 278 -8.90 -20.11 -0.38
N VAL A 279 -8.64 -21.17 0.37
CA VAL A 279 -8.90 -22.55 -0.05
C VAL A 279 -10.29 -22.96 0.40
N ARG A 280 -11.05 -23.64 -0.46
CA ARG A 280 -12.32 -24.26 -0.12
C ARG A 280 -12.34 -25.73 -0.54
N VAL A 281 -13.08 -26.53 0.20
CA VAL A 281 -13.38 -27.92 -0.18
C VAL A 281 -14.86 -28.20 0.03
N ALA A 282 -15.48 -28.87 -0.93
CA ALA A 282 -16.84 -29.39 -0.83
C ALA A 282 -16.79 -30.92 -0.83
N ALA A 283 -17.42 -31.55 0.17
CA ALA A 283 -17.58 -33.00 0.24
C ALA A 283 -18.93 -33.41 -0.34
N TRP A 284 -18.89 -34.43 -1.20
CA TRP A 284 -20.02 -35.03 -1.88
C TRP A 284 -20.14 -36.49 -1.47
N ARG A 285 -21.34 -36.96 -1.17
CA ARG A 285 -21.65 -38.36 -0.85
C ARG A 285 -22.37 -39.00 -2.03
N TRP A 286 -21.99 -40.23 -2.37
CA TRP A 286 -22.71 -41.03 -3.34
C TRP A 286 -23.87 -41.75 -2.67
N GLU A 287 -25.08 -41.45 -3.11
CA GLU A 287 -26.32 -42.01 -2.56
C GLU A 287 -27.35 -42.12 -3.67
N GLY A 288 -28.06 -43.26 -3.77
CA GLY A 288 -29.15 -43.40 -4.73
C GLY A 288 -28.75 -43.17 -6.20
N ARG A 289 -27.50 -43.50 -6.58
CA ARG A 289 -26.90 -43.24 -7.91
C ARG A 289 -26.64 -41.75 -8.24
N GLN A 290 -26.59 -40.89 -7.23
CA GLN A 290 -26.32 -39.46 -7.40
C GLN A 290 -25.30 -38.97 -6.37
N TRP A 291 -24.55 -37.93 -6.73
CA TRP A 291 -23.67 -37.22 -5.81
C TRP A 291 -24.45 -36.10 -5.12
N LEU A 292 -24.56 -36.15 -3.80
CA LEU A 292 -25.19 -35.13 -2.96
C LEU A 292 -24.11 -34.38 -2.19
N LYS A 293 -24.14 -33.04 -2.20
CA LYS A 293 -23.22 -32.24 -1.40
C LYS A 293 -23.62 -32.40 0.06
N THR A 294 -22.68 -32.79 0.91
CA THR A 294 -22.95 -33.07 2.33
C THR A 294 -22.27 -32.08 3.26
N ALA A 295 -21.20 -31.42 2.82
CA ALA A 295 -20.51 -30.40 3.61
C ALA A 295 -19.61 -29.50 2.75
N GLU A 296 -19.28 -28.31 3.27
CA GLU A 296 -18.27 -27.40 2.71
C GLU A 296 -17.43 -26.81 3.84
N ALA A 297 -16.16 -26.52 3.55
CA ALA A 297 -15.26 -25.82 4.44
C ALA A 297 -14.40 -24.81 3.67
N SER A 298 -13.97 -23.75 4.34
CA SER A 298 -13.04 -22.76 3.81
C SER A 298 -11.92 -22.47 4.81
N ARG A 299 -10.71 -22.25 4.30
CA ARG A 299 -9.52 -21.92 5.09
C ARG A 299 -8.65 -20.90 4.36
N CYS A 300 -8.15 -19.92 5.11
CA CYS A 300 -7.16 -18.95 4.61
C CYS A 300 -5.74 -19.51 4.76
N ILE A 301 -4.91 -19.25 3.74
CA ILE A 301 -3.48 -19.58 3.70
C ILE A 301 -2.74 -18.35 3.21
N THR A 302 -1.65 -17.98 3.90
CA THR A 302 -0.89 -16.77 3.55
C THR A 302 0.31 -17.12 2.68
N GLY A 303 0.41 -16.47 1.52
CA GLY A 303 1.56 -16.51 0.63
C GLY A 303 2.55 -15.37 0.94
N GLY A 304 3.77 -15.72 1.33
CA GLY A 304 4.90 -14.80 1.43
C GLY A 304 5.63 -14.62 0.08
N PRO A 305 6.47 -13.59 -0.06
CA PRO A 305 7.20 -13.32 -1.29
C PRO A 305 8.23 -14.41 -1.57
N ARG A 306 8.21 -14.96 -2.80
CA ARG A 306 9.07 -16.08 -3.22
C ARG A 306 10.55 -15.71 -3.29
N VAL A 307 10.84 -14.43 -3.53
CA VAL A 307 12.19 -13.90 -3.60
C VAL A 307 12.26 -12.69 -2.67
N GLN A 308 13.26 -12.67 -1.79
CA GLN A 308 13.51 -11.52 -0.94
C GLN A 308 14.03 -10.37 -1.81
N GLN A 309 13.15 -9.39 -2.07
CA GLN A 309 13.50 -8.21 -2.83
C GLN A 309 14.34 -7.27 -1.97
N ARG A 310 15.41 -6.72 -2.55
CA ARG A 310 16.23 -5.67 -1.93
C ARG A 310 15.92 -4.35 -2.58
N VAL A 311 15.84 -3.32 -1.75
CA VAL A 311 15.72 -1.94 -2.20
C VAL A 311 17.09 -1.30 -2.07
N SER A 312 17.51 -0.57 -3.10
CA SER A 312 18.70 0.28 -3.07
C SER A 312 18.38 1.64 -3.65
N ILE A 313 19.20 2.63 -3.30
CA ILE A 313 19.14 3.96 -3.91
C ILE A 313 20.46 4.16 -4.65
N SER A 314 20.37 4.67 -5.88
CA SER A 314 21.50 5.16 -6.67
C SER A 314 21.41 6.66 -6.85
N GLY A 315 22.52 7.37 -6.66
CA GLY A 315 22.59 8.80 -6.84
C GLY A 315 23.96 9.36 -6.42
N PRO A 316 24.14 10.69 -6.52
CA PRO A 316 25.40 11.33 -6.16
C PRO A 316 25.71 11.18 -4.67
N ALA A 317 26.98 10.93 -4.33
CA ALA A 317 27.46 10.91 -2.95
C ALA A 317 27.82 12.32 -2.43
N ALA A 318 28.01 13.28 -3.33
CA ALA A 318 28.26 14.68 -3.00
C ALA A 318 27.54 15.61 -3.99
N LEU A 319 27.02 16.72 -3.48
CA LEU A 319 26.39 17.80 -4.25
C LEU A 319 27.10 19.11 -3.94
N ALA A 320 27.33 19.92 -4.97
CA ALA A 320 27.91 21.25 -4.82
C ALA A 320 26.84 22.33 -4.83
N LEU A 321 26.91 23.28 -3.90
CA LEU A 321 26.09 24.47 -3.89
C LEU A 321 26.49 25.38 -5.06
N ARG A 322 25.54 25.67 -5.94
CA ARG A 322 25.70 26.63 -7.04
C ARG A 322 24.56 27.63 -6.98
N ASN A 323 24.89 28.91 -6.90
CA ASN A 323 23.89 29.99 -6.80
C ASN A 323 22.93 29.81 -5.60
N GLY A 324 23.47 29.41 -4.44
CA GLY A 324 22.71 29.25 -3.20
C GLY A 324 21.90 27.95 -3.05
N ALA A 325 21.97 27.03 -4.03
CA ALA A 325 21.30 25.73 -3.95
C ALA A 325 22.10 24.61 -4.63
N ALA A 326 21.98 23.40 -4.10
CA ALA A 326 22.55 22.17 -4.61
C ALA A 326 21.40 21.29 -5.10
N ARG A 327 21.52 20.69 -6.29
CA ARG A 327 20.49 19.83 -6.89
C ARG A 327 21.06 18.45 -7.20
N GLY A 328 20.36 17.42 -6.77
CA GLY A 328 20.71 16.03 -7.03
C GLY A 328 19.49 15.22 -7.46
N SER A 329 19.69 14.25 -8.36
CA SER A 329 18.67 13.26 -8.70
C SER A 329 19.09 11.89 -8.17
N PHE A 330 18.14 11.19 -7.59
CA PHE A 330 18.30 9.87 -7.00
C PHE A 330 17.26 8.93 -7.60
N GLU A 331 17.60 7.65 -7.65
CA GLU A 331 16.76 6.59 -8.21
C GLU A 331 16.73 5.41 -7.24
N ALA A 332 15.54 4.92 -6.91
CA ALA A 332 15.34 3.71 -6.13
C ALA A 332 15.24 2.52 -7.09
N ARG A 333 15.93 1.44 -6.74
CA ARG A 333 15.93 0.18 -7.50
C ARG A 333 15.50 -0.96 -6.60
N ILE A 334 14.67 -1.84 -7.15
CA ILE A 334 14.22 -3.08 -6.52
C ILE A 334 14.92 -4.23 -7.24
N ALA A 335 15.57 -5.11 -6.49
CA ALA A 335 16.31 -6.24 -7.05
C ALA A 335 15.95 -7.55 -6.32
N PRO A 336 15.45 -8.58 -7.05
CA PRO A 336 15.03 -8.52 -8.45
C PRO A 336 13.69 -7.80 -8.61
N GLU A 337 13.55 -7.05 -9.70
CA GLU A 337 12.26 -6.54 -10.17
C GLU A 337 11.51 -7.68 -10.87
N ALA A 338 10.25 -7.91 -10.47
CA ALA A 338 9.44 -8.96 -11.08
C ALA A 338 8.51 -8.35 -12.15
N PRO A 339 8.53 -8.89 -13.39
CA PRO A 339 7.75 -8.33 -14.49
C PRO A 339 6.24 -8.46 -14.22
N GLY A 340 5.49 -7.38 -14.49
CA GLY A 340 4.04 -7.33 -14.31
C GLY A 340 3.57 -6.94 -12.90
N GLU A 341 4.50 -6.69 -11.98
CA GLU A 341 4.18 -6.18 -10.64
C GLU A 341 4.13 -4.65 -10.62
N MET A 342 3.29 -4.10 -9.75
CA MET A 342 3.17 -2.65 -9.56
C MET A 342 3.87 -2.24 -8.27
N TYR A 343 4.87 -1.37 -8.39
CA TYR A 343 5.63 -0.82 -7.27
C TYR A 343 5.32 0.65 -7.03
N GLY A 344 5.46 1.08 -5.79
CA GLY A 344 5.30 2.45 -5.36
C GLY A 344 6.42 2.84 -4.41
N PHE A 345 6.79 4.11 -4.41
CA PHE A 345 7.89 4.62 -3.58
C PHE A 345 7.40 5.74 -2.66
N THR A 346 8.03 5.86 -1.50
CA THR A 346 7.88 7.00 -0.61
C THR A 346 9.26 7.45 -0.20
N TRP A 347 9.58 8.72 -0.47
CA TRP A 347 10.90 9.27 -0.27
C TRP A 347 10.94 10.12 1.00
N GLY A 348 12.11 10.24 1.60
CA GLY A 348 12.37 11.22 2.65
C GLY A 348 13.84 11.58 2.73
N ALA A 349 14.19 12.65 3.42
CA ALA A 349 15.56 13.08 3.66
C ALA A 349 15.74 13.49 5.13
N VAL A 350 16.90 13.17 5.69
CA VAL A 350 17.32 13.53 7.06
C VAL A 350 18.71 14.15 7.02
N GLY A 351 19.00 15.11 7.90
CA GLY A 351 20.31 15.79 7.97
C GLY A 351 20.26 17.32 7.82
N ASP A 352 19.08 17.87 7.53
CA ASP A 352 18.81 19.31 7.64
C ASP A 352 18.63 19.68 9.14
N PRO A 353 19.12 20.83 9.62
CA PRO A 353 18.68 21.42 10.90
C PRO A 353 17.15 21.58 11.03
N GLN A 354 16.36 21.47 9.95
CA GLN A 354 14.89 21.50 9.96
C GLN A 354 14.18 20.14 10.16
N GLY A 355 14.92 19.03 10.32
CA GLY A 355 14.32 17.71 10.61
C GLY A 355 14.00 16.87 9.36
N PRO A 356 13.35 15.69 9.53
CA PRO A 356 13.06 14.76 8.43
C PRO A 356 12.02 15.34 7.46
N VAL A 357 12.39 15.52 6.19
CA VAL A 357 11.44 15.92 5.14
C VAL A 357 10.94 14.65 4.44
N THR A 358 9.63 14.45 4.39
CA THR A 358 9.03 13.33 3.63
C THR A 358 8.50 13.86 2.31
N PHE A 359 8.93 13.29 1.19
CA PHE A 359 8.45 13.64 -0.14
C PHE A 359 7.56 12.50 -0.64
N THR A 360 6.26 12.77 -0.81
CA THR A 360 5.34 11.85 -1.47
C THR A 360 5.54 11.92 -2.98
N ASN A 361 6.41 11.06 -3.49
CA ASN A 361 6.60 10.83 -4.91
C ASN A 361 6.51 9.33 -5.19
N GLN A 362 5.49 8.91 -5.94
CA GLN A 362 5.29 7.51 -6.30
C GLN A 362 6.29 7.01 -7.36
N SER A 363 7.08 7.93 -7.95
CA SER A 363 8.13 7.62 -8.90
C SER A 363 9.34 6.93 -8.25
N SER A 364 9.98 6.05 -9.00
CA SER A 364 11.28 5.48 -8.65
C SER A 364 12.40 6.51 -8.70
N SER A 365 12.16 7.74 -9.16
CA SER A 365 13.15 8.83 -9.14
C SER A 365 12.68 10.02 -8.31
N GLN A 366 13.61 10.59 -7.54
CA GLN A 366 13.41 11.78 -6.73
C GLN A 366 14.53 12.80 -6.98
N SER A 367 14.14 14.03 -7.32
CA SER A 367 15.06 15.17 -7.33
C SER A 367 14.99 15.91 -5.99
N LEU A 368 16.13 16.30 -5.47
CA LEU A 368 16.26 17.05 -4.22
C LEU A 368 16.99 18.36 -4.49
N THR A 369 16.49 19.45 -3.90
CA THR A 369 17.18 20.74 -3.83
C THR A 369 17.48 21.05 -2.38
N VAL A 370 18.75 21.35 -2.08
CA VAL A 370 19.22 21.64 -0.72
C VAL A 370 19.97 22.96 -0.73
N THR A 371 19.74 23.83 0.24
CA THR A 371 20.33 25.19 0.29
C THR A 371 21.42 25.33 1.35
N THR A 372 21.55 24.35 2.24
CA THR A 372 22.48 24.37 3.38
C THR A 372 23.57 23.30 3.22
N PRO A 373 24.86 23.66 3.39
CA PRO A 373 25.95 22.66 3.45
C PRO A 373 25.74 21.71 4.64
N GLY A 374 26.08 20.44 4.46
CA GLY A 374 25.86 19.45 5.52
C GLY A 374 25.96 18.01 5.08
N ARG A 375 25.70 17.10 6.02
CA ARG A 375 25.60 15.66 5.78
C ARG A 375 24.13 15.27 5.80
N TYR A 376 23.69 14.61 4.74
CA TYR A 376 22.32 14.20 4.54
C TYR A 376 22.25 12.69 4.31
N ALA A 377 21.09 12.11 4.59
CA ALA A 377 20.75 10.77 4.17
C ALA A 377 19.35 10.79 3.54
N LEU A 378 19.27 10.30 2.31
CA LEU A 378 18.02 10.10 1.60
C LEU A 378 17.48 8.71 1.94
N LEU A 379 16.22 8.65 2.35
CA LEU A 379 15.50 7.43 2.70
C LEU A 379 14.46 7.13 1.62
N VAL A 380 14.26 5.84 1.33
CA VAL A 380 13.14 5.38 0.50
C VAL A 380 12.48 4.18 1.13
N HIS A 381 11.15 4.16 1.11
CA HIS A 381 10.31 3.00 1.36
C HIS A 381 9.73 2.54 0.03
N ALA A 382 9.94 1.28 -0.33
CA ALA A 382 9.34 0.68 -1.52
C ALA A 382 8.17 -0.20 -1.12
N TRP A 383 7.10 -0.10 -1.90
CA TRP A 383 5.82 -0.77 -1.73
C TRP A 383 5.49 -1.56 -2.98
N LYS A 384 4.73 -2.64 -2.82
CA LYS A 384 4.23 -3.48 -3.90
C LYS A 384 2.73 -3.67 -3.75
N LEU A 385 1.98 -3.55 -4.86
CA LEU A 385 0.55 -3.81 -4.87
C LEU A 385 0.30 -5.31 -4.98
N VAL A 386 -0.26 -5.91 -3.94
CA VAL A 386 -0.58 -7.34 -3.84
C VAL A 386 -2.07 -7.48 -3.55
N ASN A 387 -2.82 -8.09 -4.48
CA ASN A 387 -4.28 -8.30 -4.37
C ASN A 387 -5.06 -7.02 -3.98
N GLY A 388 -4.67 -5.86 -4.53
CA GLY A 388 -5.30 -4.57 -4.26
C GLY A 388 -4.86 -3.86 -2.98
N GLN A 389 -3.88 -4.40 -2.24
CA GLN A 389 -3.31 -3.77 -1.05
C GLN A 389 -1.81 -3.45 -1.24
N TRP A 390 -1.38 -2.28 -0.78
CA TRP A 390 0.03 -1.89 -0.79
C TRP A 390 0.77 -2.52 0.40
N VAL A 391 1.80 -3.33 0.11
CA VAL A 391 2.64 -4.00 1.11
C VAL A 391 4.05 -3.43 1.03
N LEU A 392 4.64 -3.09 2.18
CA LEU A 392 6.02 -2.63 2.26
C LEU A 392 6.98 -3.78 1.95
N ILE A 393 7.82 -3.63 0.93
CA ILE A 393 8.76 -4.67 0.48
C ILE A 393 10.21 -4.38 0.88
N GLY A 394 10.54 -3.13 1.19
CA GLY A 394 11.86 -2.82 1.70
C GLY A 394 12.10 -1.34 1.93
N LYS A 395 13.26 -1.05 2.53
CA LYS A 395 13.73 0.30 2.84
C LYS A 395 15.18 0.43 2.41
N ALA A 396 15.58 1.62 1.97
CA ALA A 396 16.97 1.92 1.71
C ALA A 396 17.32 3.33 2.17
N SER A 397 18.61 3.54 2.43
CA SER A 397 19.19 4.82 2.85
C SER A 397 20.43 5.10 2.02
N HIS A 398 20.58 6.33 1.53
CA HIS A 398 21.73 6.78 0.77
C HIS A 398 22.32 8.05 1.39
N PRO A 399 23.48 7.95 2.06
CA PRO A 399 24.15 9.13 2.59
C PRO A 399 24.78 9.96 1.47
N PHE A 400 24.68 11.28 1.57
CA PHE A 400 25.35 12.22 0.68
C PHE A 400 25.75 13.50 1.41
N THR A 401 26.72 14.24 0.87
CA THR A 401 27.18 15.51 1.43
C THR A 401 26.87 16.69 0.53
N VAL A 402 26.52 17.84 1.09
CA VAL A 402 26.38 19.11 0.35
C VAL A 402 27.54 20.02 0.74
N GLN A 403 28.29 20.50 -0.26
CA GLN A 403 29.49 21.33 -0.10
C GLN A 403 29.36 22.66 -0.84
#